data_AF-M2XRD8-F1
#
_entry.id   AF-M2XRD8-F1
#
_cell.length_a   1.000
_cell.length_b   1.000
_cell.length_c   1.000
_cell.angle_alpha   90.00
_cell.angle_beta   90.00
_cell.angle_gamma   90.00
#
_symmetry.space_group_name_H-M   'P 1'
#
loop_
_entity.id
_entity.type
_entity.pdbx_description
1 polymer ?
#
loop_
_entity_poly.entity_id
_entity_poly.type
_entity_poly.pdbx_seq_one_letter_code
_entity_poly.pdbx_strand_id
1 'polypeptide(L)'
;MRIAGLELGGTSCVASFCEGSPTHIVKDFRVPTTIPAETIGKLKSWLVEQGPFDALGIACFGPVDLNRNSKTYGYITSTPKTQWRYVDVVGAFVDLSIPIGFDTDVNAPALAEITYGPHSYATSSSYITIGTGVGVGVVANREPIHGLMHTEGGHVMVAKLANDDYQGSCEFHGACVEGLVNAQALAARKQLAPADLAKLSDEDGIWSIAANYIAQLCANITYLLSPELIIIGGGVPKRKCLLPLVRQKFQEIVNGYLDVDKIKYHIDEYIVSSAFGDRIGMIGACELGKRALDTATRQ
;
A
#
# COMPACT_ATOMS: atom_id res chain seq x y z
N MET A 1 15.56 -8.04 -20.35
CA MET A 1 15.30 -7.20 -19.17
C MET A 1 14.90 -8.09 -18.01
N ARG A 2 15.72 -8.09 -16.96
CA ARG A 2 15.50 -8.78 -15.69
C ARG A 2 15.59 -7.74 -14.58
N ILE A 3 14.50 -7.57 -13.83
CA ILE A 3 14.38 -6.53 -12.80
C ILE A 3 14.25 -7.20 -11.44
N ALA A 4 14.97 -6.68 -10.45
CA ALA A 4 14.77 -7.01 -9.05
C ALA A 4 13.72 -6.08 -8.42
N GLY A 5 12.85 -6.63 -7.59
CA GLY A 5 11.89 -5.88 -6.79
C GLY A 5 12.02 -6.20 -5.30
N LEU A 6 12.08 -5.18 -4.45
CA LEU A 6 11.98 -5.28 -3.00
C LEU A 6 10.66 -4.68 -2.52
N GLU A 7 9.81 -5.50 -1.93
CA GLU A 7 8.65 -5.05 -1.15
C GLU A 7 9.03 -5.10 0.33
N LEU A 8 9.31 -3.94 0.93
CA LEU A 8 9.62 -3.84 2.35
C LEU A 8 8.32 -3.52 3.10
N GLY A 9 7.82 -4.51 3.85
CA GLY A 9 6.64 -4.36 4.70
C GLY A 9 7.00 -4.34 6.18
N GLY A 10 6.05 -3.92 7.02
CA GLY A 10 6.24 -3.88 8.46
C GLY A 10 6.43 -5.25 9.12
N THR A 11 5.87 -6.32 8.57
CA THR A 11 5.92 -7.66 9.18
C THR A 11 6.84 -8.62 8.43
N SER A 12 6.87 -8.52 7.11
CA SER A 12 7.77 -9.29 6.25
C SER A 12 8.23 -8.43 5.09
N CYS A 13 9.44 -8.68 4.61
CA CYS A 13 9.97 -8.12 3.39
C CYS A 13 10.12 -9.22 2.34
N VAL A 14 10.01 -8.86 1.06
CA VAL A 14 10.09 -9.78 -0.07
C VAL A 14 11.07 -9.24 -1.09
N ALA A 15 12.02 -10.06 -1.51
CA ALA A 15 12.78 -9.85 -2.73
C ALA A 15 12.16 -10.68 -3.86
N SER A 16 12.18 -10.16 -5.08
CA SER A 16 11.60 -10.82 -6.24
C SER A 16 12.38 -10.49 -7.51
N PHE A 17 12.27 -11.36 -8.51
CA PHE A 17 12.72 -11.09 -9.87
C PHE A 17 11.56 -11.19 -10.84
N CYS A 18 11.49 -10.26 -11.79
CA CYS A 18 10.65 -10.39 -12.96
C CYS A 18 11.47 -10.43 -14.26
N GLU A 19 10.91 -11.05 -15.30
CA GLU A 19 11.53 -11.14 -16.61
C GLU A 19 10.55 -10.76 -17.72
N GLY A 20 10.97 -9.83 -18.59
CA GLY A 20 10.16 -9.31 -19.71
C GLY A 20 9.07 -8.33 -19.28
N SER A 21 8.35 -8.61 -18.19
CA SER A 21 7.28 -7.76 -17.64
C SER A 21 7.30 -7.78 -16.10
N PRO A 22 7.02 -6.66 -15.41
CA PRO A 22 6.80 -6.64 -13.95
C PRO A 22 5.76 -7.63 -13.45
N THR A 23 4.79 -8.04 -14.28
CA THR A 23 3.79 -9.05 -13.92
C THR A 23 4.28 -10.49 -13.96
N HIS A 24 5.43 -10.75 -14.61
CA HIS A 24 5.99 -12.08 -14.76
C HIS A 24 7.10 -12.31 -13.71
N ILE A 25 6.66 -12.51 -12.45
CA ILE A 25 7.55 -12.85 -11.35
C ILE A 25 8.04 -14.29 -11.53
N VAL A 26 9.37 -14.47 -11.59
CA VAL A 26 10.01 -15.77 -11.82
C VAL A 26 10.60 -16.38 -10.55
N LYS A 27 10.92 -15.55 -9.54
CA LYS A 27 11.47 -15.95 -8.25
C LYS A 27 11.08 -14.95 -7.18
N ASP A 28 10.88 -15.43 -5.96
CA ASP A 28 10.74 -14.59 -4.77
C ASP A 28 11.41 -15.21 -3.55
N PHE A 29 11.72 -14.37 -2.57
CA PHE A 29 12.31 -14.73 -1.29
C PHE A 29 11.77 -13.82 -0.21
N ARG A 30 11.12 -14.43 0.78
CA ARG A 30 10.49 -13.72 1.90
C ARG A 30 11.29 -13.89 3.18
N VAL A 31 11.49 -12.79 3.90
CA VAL A 31 12.08 -12.78 5.24
C VAL A 31 11.18 -12.00 6.22
N PRO A 32 11.17 -12.37 7.52
CA PRO A 32 10.56 -11.53 8.54
C PRO A 32 11.28 -10.17 8.64
N THR A 33 10.52 -9.11 8.93
CA THR A 33 11.09 -7.78 9.18
C THR A 33 11.62 -7.72 10.61
N THR A 34 12.94 -7.84 10.78
CA THR A 34 13.63 -7.76 12.09
C THR A 34 14.33 -6.40 12.24
N ILE A 35 15.64 -6.38 12.44
CA ILE A 35 16.46 -5.17 12.40
C ILE A 35 16.89 -4.86 10.96
N PRO A 36 17.13 -3.58 10.61
CA PRO A 36 17.43 -3.19 9.23
C PRO A 36 18.63 -3.90 8.64
N ALA A 37 19.77 -3.93 9.35
CA ALA A 37 21.01 -4.53 8.84
C ALA A 37 20.86 -6.03 8.51
N GLU A 38 20.12 -6.77 9.34
CA GLU A 38 19.85 -8.19 9.10
C GLU A 38 18.87 -8.39 7.94
N THR A 39 17.76 -7.63 7.95
CA THR A 39 16.68 -7.78 6.96
C THR A 39 17.17 -7.38 5.57
N ILE A 40 17.74 -6.17 5.44
CA ILE A 40 18.29 -5.65 4.19
C ILE A 40 19.49 -6.50 3.73
N GLY A 41 20.36 -6.91 4.66
CA GLY A 41 21.50 -7.78 4.36
C GLY A 41 21.07 -9.11 3.74
N LYS A 42 20.07 -9.79 4.32
CA LYS A 42 19.52 -11.05 3.77
C LYS A 42 18.93 -10.87 2.38
N LEU A 43 18.16 -9.80 2.16
CA LEU A 43 17.56 -9.50 0.86
C LEU A 43 18.64 -9.23 -0.20
N LYS A 44 19.63 -8.39 0.13
CA LYS A 44 20.74 -8.05 -0.76
C LYS A 44 21.58 -9.26 -1.12
N SER A 45 21.98 -10.06 -0.13
CA SER A 45 22.76 -11.29 -0.38
C SER A 45 22.00 -12.23 -1.32
N TRP A 46 20.71 -12.46 -1.04
CA TRP A 46 19.90 -13.32 -1.90
C TRP A 46 19.80 -12.78 -3.34
N LEU A 47 19.59 -11.48 -3.54
CA LEU A 47 19.54 -10.86 -4.87
C LEU A 47 20.84 -11.10 -5.66
N VAL A 48 22.00 -10.86 -5.03
CA VAL A 48 23.32 -11.03 -5.67
C VAL A 48 23.58 -12.49 -6.02
N GLU A 49 23.18 -13.43 -5.16
CA GLU A 49 23.31 -14.88 -5.41
C GLU A 49 22.48 -15.36 -6.62
N GLN A 50 21.43 -14.64 -7.02
CA GLN A 50 20.61 -14.99 -8.19
C GLN A 50 21.21 -14.57 -9.54
N GLY A 51 22.39 -13.94 -9.54
CA GLY A 51 23.09 -13.46 -10.74
C GLY A 51 22.72 -12.03 -11.13
N PRO A 52 23.19 -11.56 -12.30
CA PRO A 52 23.02 -10.17 -12.73
C PRO A 52 21.56 -9.81 -13.04
N PHE A 53 21.24 -8.53 -12.84
CA PHE A 53 19.95 -7.91 -13.16
C PHE A 53 20.16 -6.44 -13.55
N ASP A 54 19.21 -5.90 -14.31
CA ASP A 54 19.38 -4.64 -15.02
C ASP A 54 19.03 -3.42 -14.15
N ALA A 55 18.12 -3.58 -13.19
CA ALA A 55 17.72 -2.54 -12.24
C ALA A 55 17.04 -3.13 -11.00
N LEU A 56 16.94 -2.31 -9.96
CA LEU A 56 16.27 -2.62 -8.70
C LEU A 56 15.13 -1.62 -8.48
N GLY A 57 13.96 -2.09 -8.09
CA GLY A 57 12.91 -1.24 -7.54
C GLY A 57 12.60 -1.59 -6.09
N ILE A 58 12.34 -0.58 -5.28
CA ILE A 58 12.12 -0.71 -3.84
C ILE A 58 10.81 -0.01 -3.50
N ALA A 59 9.81 -0.78 -3.09
CA ALA A 59 8.55 -0.31 -2.53
C ALA A 59 8.63 -0.45 -1.01
N CYS A 60 8.69 0.66 -0.29
CA CYS A 60 9.05 0.67 1.12
C CYS A 60 7.93 1.20 2.02
N PHE A 61 7.67 0.52 3.15
CA PHE A 61 6.87 1.09 4.22
C PHE A 61 7.48 2.40 4.72
N GLY A 62 6.63 3.35 5.10
CA GLY A 62 7.05 4.71 5.46
C GLY A 62 6.62 5.19 6.85
N PRO A 63 6.62 6.51 7.05
CA PRO A 63 7.02 7.53 6.07
C PRO A 63 8.46 7.44 5.53
N VAL A 64 8.66 7.72 4.23
CA VAL A 64 9.95 7.76 3.54
C VAL A 64 10.22 9.11 2.86
N ASP A 65 11.49 9.45 2.69
CA ASP A 65 11.89 10.64 1.96
C ASP A 65 12.07 10.33 0.46
N LEU A 66 11.15 10.84 -0.35
CA LEU A 66 11.13 10.68 -1.81
C LEU A 66 11.69 11.89 -2.56
N ASN A 67 12.08 12.95 -1.86
CA ASN A 67 12.61 14.14 -2.51
C ASN A 67 14.05 13.88 -2.95
N ARG A 68 14.27 13.71 -4.27
CA ARG A 68 15.60 13.46 -4.85
C ARG A 68 16.65 14.51 -4.55
N ASN A 69 16.25 15.73 -4.17
CA ASN A 69 17.17 16.81 -3.78
C ASN A 69 17.47 16.83 -2.27
N SER A 70 16.81 15.97 -1.49
CA SER A 70 17.07 15.82 -0.06
C SER A 70 18.33 15.02 0.21
N LYS A 71 19.06 15.39 1.27
CA LYS A 71 20.22 14.61 1.75
C LYS A 71 19.83 13.22 2.27
N THR A 72 18.56 13.03 2.58
CA THR A 72 18.01 11.79 3.11
C THR A 72 17.07 11.10 2.12
N TYR A 73 17.15 11.42 0.82
CA TYR A 73 16.43 10.65 -0.20
C TYR A 73 16.69 9.15 -0.03
N GLY A 74 15.63 8.34 -0.02
CA GLY A 74 15.75 6.90 0.16
C GLY A 74 15.73 6.42 1.61
N TYR A 75 15.51 7.33 2.58
CA TYR A 75 15.45 6.97 3.99
C TYR A 75 14.01 6.71 4.44
N ILE A 76 13.83 5.77 5.38
CA ILE A 76 12.66 5.79 6.27
C ILE A 76 12.88 6.89 7.29
N THR A 77 11.90 7.78 7.50
CA THR A 77 12.05 8.97 8.34
C THR A 77 11.50 8.73 9.74
N SER A 78 10.19 8.57 9.86
CA SER A 78 9.50 8.21 11.09
C SER A 78 8.83 6.85 10.95
N THR A 79 8.67 6.13 12.05
CA THR A 79 7.94 4.84 12.11
C THR A 79 7.79 4.40 13.57
N PRO A 80 6.72 3.68 13.96
CA PRO A 80 6.63 3.04 15.28
C PRO A 80 7.76 2.01 15.51
N LYS A 81 8.36 1.47 14.44
CA LYS A 81 9.53 0.60 14.52
C LYS A 81 10.80 1.41 14.76
N THR A 82 11.11 1.70 16.02
CA THR A 82 12.23 2.56 16.43
C THR A 82 13.57 2.27 15.74
N GLN A 83 13.89 0.99 15.51
CA GLN A 83 15.13 0.57 14.84
C GLN A 83 15.17 0.89 13.34
N TRP A 84 14.03 1.16 12.72
CA TRP A 84 13.90 1.51 11.30
C TRP A 84 13.82 3.02 11.04
N ARG A 85 13.80 3.85 12.08
CA ARG A 85 13.84 5.32 11.93
C ARG A 85 15.19 5.77 11.39
N TYR A 86 15.18 6.67 10.41
CA TYR A 86 16.36 7.22 9.74
C TYR A 86 17.30 6.17 9.14
N VAL A 87 16.75 5.04 8.68
CA VAL A 87 17.50 4.03 7.95
C VAL A 87 17.63 4.44 6.49
N ASP A 88 18.87 4.49 6.01
CA ASP A 88 19.20 4.64 4.59
C ASP A 88 18.91 3.33 3.84
N VAL A 89 17.74 3.23 3.21
CA VAL A 89 17.32 2.03 2.49
C VAL A 89 18.00 1.97 1.13
N VAL A 90 17.94 3.07 0.36
CA VAL A 90 18.51 3.11 -0.99
C VAL A 90 20.04 2.99 -0.95
N GLY A 91 20.70 3.68 -0.01
CA GLY A 91 22.15 3.64 0.17
C GLY A 91 22.71 2.24 0.45
N ALA A 92 21.89 1.31 0.95
CA ALA A 92 22.31 -0.07 1.14
C ALA A 92 22.57 -0.83 -0.18
N PHE A 93 22.11 -0.30 -1.32
CA PHE A 93 22.17 -0.96 -2.63
C PHE A 93 22.93 -0.17 -3.70
N VAL A 94 23.45 1.04 -3.40
CA VAL A 94 24.11 1.89 -4.41
C VAL A 94 25.41 1.30 -4.95
N ASP A 95 26.07 0.42 -4.19
CA ASP A 95 27.27 -0.32 -4.61
C ASP A 95 26.98 -1.34 -5.73
N LEU A 96 25.71 -1.72 -5.93
CA LEU A 96 25.31 -2.57 -7.06
C LEU A 96 25.49 -1.88 -8.42
N SER A 97 25.66 -0.55 -8.45
CA SER A 97 25.95 0.22 -9.67
C SER A 97 24.92 0.02 -10.80
N ILE A 98 23.64 -0.08 -10.43
CA ILE A 98 22.48 -0.24 -11.32
C ILE A 98 21.45 0.86 -11.04
N PRO A 99 20.53 1.14 -11.97
CA PRO A 99 19.39 2.02 -11.71
C PRO A 99 18.54 1.51 -10.54
N ILE A 100 18.17 2.41 -9.62
CA ILE A 100 17.33 2.13 -8.46
C ILE A 100 16.07 3.02 -8.48
N GLY A 101 14.90 2.39 -8.55
CA GLY A 101 13.60 3.02 -8.31
C GLY A 101 13.22 2.90 -6.83
N PHE A 102 12.66 3.95 -6.24
CA PHE A 102 12.27 3.98 -4.84
C PHE A 102 10.95 4.75 -4.69
N ASP A 103 9.98 4.12 -4.03
CA ASP A 103 8.69 4.71 -3.66
C ASP A 103 8.08 3.95 -2.48
N THR A 104 6.87 4.31 -2.07
CA THR A 104 6.16 3.64 -0.98
C THR A 104 5.58 2.29 -1.37
N ASP A 105 5.34 1.46 -0.37
CA ASP A 105 4.62 0.18 -0.46
C ASP A 105 3.13 0.32 -0.81
N VAL A 106 2.64 1.54 -1.05
CA VAL A 106 1.27 1.81 -1.51
C VAL A 106 1.20 2.57 -2.83
N ASN A 107 2.18 3.43 -3.14
CA ASN A 107 2.29 4.09 -4.44
C ASN A 107 2.68 3.10 -5.54
N ALA A 108 3.60 2.17 -5.25
CA ALA A 108 4.03 1.18 -6.22
C ALA A 108 2.86 0.25 -6.65
N PRO A 109 2.04 -0.29 -5.71
CA PRO A 109 0.78 -0.94 -6.06
C PRO A 109 -0.21 -0.08 -6.83
N ALA A 110 -0.45 1.17 -6.41
CA ALA A 110 -1.40 2.08 -7.06
C ALA A 110 -1.06 2.27 -8.54
N LEU A 111 0.23 2.44 -8.85
CA LEU A 111 0.74 2.58 -10.20
C LEU A 111 0.62 1.27 -10.99
N ALA A 112 1.04 0.14 -10.39
CA ALA A 112 1.04 -1.14 -11.08
C ALA A 112 -0.36 -1.63 -11.47
N GLU A 113 -1.38 -1.40 -10.63
CA GLU A 113 -2.77 -1.77 -10.91
C GLU A 113 -3.31 -1.11 -12.18
N ILE A 114 -3.05 0.18 -12.40
CA ILE A 114 -3.49 0.90 -13.61
C ILE A 114 -2.50 0.82 -14.78
N THR A 115 -1.36 0.16 -14.59
CA THR A 115 -0.37 -0.06 -15.65
C THR A 115 -0.54 -1.45 -16.27
N TYR A 116 -0.79 -2.46 -15.44
CA TYR A 116 -0.80 -3.86 -15.87
C TYR A 116 -2.12 -4.58 -15.61
N GLY A 117 -2.98 -4.04 -14.75
CA GLY A 117 -4.25 -4.65 -14.40
C GLY A 117 -5.36 -4.39 -15.42
N PRO A 118 -6.60 -4.82 -15.12
CA PRO A 118 -7.77 -4.58 -15.98
C PRO A 118 -8.19 -3.10 -16.03
N HIS A 119 -7.51 -2.24 -15.25
CA HIS A 119 -7.79 -0.81 -15.13
C HIS A 119 -6.80 0.04 -15.95
N SER A 120 -6.19 -0.54 -17.00
CA SER A 120 -5.20 0.15 -17.83
C SER A 120 -5.72 1.36 -18.58
N TYR A 121 -7.05 1.53 -18.67
CA TYR A 121 -7.68 2.76 -19.17
C TYR A 121 -7.48 3.95 -18.24
N ALA A 122 -7.36 3.73 -16.93
CA ALA A 122 -7.29 4.77 -15.93
C ALA A 122 -5.92 5.47 -15.95
N THR A 123 -5.96 6.76 -15.68
CA THR A 123 -4.80 7.64 -15.50
C THR A 123 -4.61 8.05 -14.05
N SER A 124 -5.62 7.86 -13.21
CA SER A 124 -5.56 8.14 -11.78
C SER A 124 -6.17 7.01 -10.95
N SER A 125 -5.59 6.74 -9.79
CA SER A 125 -6.08 5.72 -8.86
C SER A 125 -5.68 6.05 -7.43
N SER A 126 -6.38 5.46 -6.47
CA SER A 126 -5.91 5.38 -5.09
C SER A 126 -5.87 3.93 -4.65
N TYR A 127 -4.74 3.48 -4.10
CA TYR A 127 -4.60 2.14 -3.53
C TYR A 127 -4.61 2.24 -2.00
N ILE A 128 -5.54 1.54 -1.37
CA ILE A 128 -5.65 1.45 0.08
C ILE A 128 -5.24 0.03 0.50
N THR A 129 -4.23 -0.08 1.35
CA THR A 129 -3.89 -1.34 2.02
C THR A 129 -4.38 -1.33 3.46
N ILE A 130 -5.01 -2.42 3.91
CA ILE A 130 -5.46 -2.58 5.30
C ILE A 130 -4.96 -3.90 5.86
N GLY A 131 -4.10 -3.81 6.86
CA GLY A 131 -3.45 -4.95 7.51
C GLY A 131 -2.99 -4.58 8.92
N THR A 132 -1.69 -4.69 9.18
CA THR A 132 -1.10 -4.22 10.45
C THR A 132 -1.27 -2.71 10.63
N GLY A 133 -1.23 -1.96 9.53
CA GLY A 133 -1.58 -0.54 9.46
C GLY A 133 -2.54 -0.26 8.30
N VAL A 134 -2.73 1.01 7.98
CA VAL A 134 -3.47 1.47 6.81
C VAL A 134 -2.61 2.44 6.03
N GLY A 135 -2.32 2.12 4.77
CA GLY A 135 -1.59 2.99 3.87
C GLY A 135 -2.45 3.36 2.68
N VAL A 136 -2.24 4.58 2.16
CA VAL A 136 -2.93 5.06 0.95
C VAL A 136 -1.90 5.61 -0.01
N GLY A 137 -1.79 5.00 -1.19
CA GLY A 137 -1.01 5.49 -2.31
C GLY A 137 -1.91 6.15 -3.33
N VAL A 138 -1.44 7.21 -3.97
CA VAL A 138 -2.25 8.00 -4.90
C VAL A 138 -1.47 8.23 -6.18
N VAL A 139 -2.09 7.93 -7.31
CA VAL A 139 -1.56 8.16 -8.65
C VAL A 139 -2.47 9.12 -9.37
N ALA A 140 -1.88 10.14 -10.00
CA ALA A 140 -2.56 11.07 -10.88
C ALA A 140 -1.72 11.26 -12.14
N ASN A 141 -2.35 11.26 -13.31
CA ASN A 141 -1.65 11.32 -14.60
C ASN A 141 -0.57 10.23 -14.78
N ARG A 142 -0.84 9.02 -14.27
CA ARG A 142 0.09 7.86 -14.25
C ARG A 142 1.39 8.10 -13.50
N GLU A 143 1.41 9.11 -12.64
CA GLU A 143 2.51 9.40 -11.74
C GLU A 143 2.04 9.32 -10.29
N PRO A 144 2.79 8.64 -9.41
CA PRO A 144 2.57 8.75 -7.97
C PRO A 144 2.61 10.22 -7.52
N ILE A 145 1.70 10.61 -6.63
CA ILE A 145 1.69 11.96 -6.08
C ILE A 145 2.83 12.08 -5.06
N HIS A 146 3.83 12.87 -5.42
CA HIS A 146 4.88 13.33 -4.50
C HIS A 146 4.70 14.85 -4.31
N GLY A 147 4.29 15.26 -3.11
CA GLY A 147 4.17 16.67 -2.73
C GLY A 147 5.31 17.09 -1.82
N LEU A 148 4.98 17.75 -0.71
CA LEU A 148 5.94 17.94 0.40
C LEU A 148 6.47 16.60 0.92
N MET A 149 5.61 15.57 0.90
CA MET A 149 5.90 14.17 1.20
C MET A 149 4.94 13.29 0.37
N HIS A 150 5.06 11.96 0.48
CA HIS A 150 4.02 11.06 -0.02
C HIS A 150 2.78 11.10 0.87
N THR A 151 1.69 10.49 0.41
CA THR A 151 0.43 10.45 1.15
C THR A 151 0.50 9.53 2.38
N GLU A 152 -0.18 9.94 3.44
CA GLU A 152 -0.37 9.19 4.71
C GLU A 152 -1.86 9.05 5.03
N GLY A 153 -2.64 8.61 4.03
CA GLY A 153 -4.11 8.62 4.07
C GLY A 153 -4.72 7.74 5.16
N GLY A 154 -3.99 6.77 5.71
CA GLY A 154 -4.45 5.96 6.85
C GLY A 154 -4.57 6.74 8.15
N HIS A 155 -3.89 7.89 8.27
CA HIS A 155 -3.97 8.77 9.44
C HIS A 155 -5.03 9.88 9.30
N VAL A 156 -5.83 9.87 8.23
CA VAL A 156 -6.97 10.77 8.09
C VAL A 156 -7.95 10.56 9.25
N MET A 157 -8.45 11.66 9.82
CA MET A 157 -9.46 11.64 10.87
C MET A 157 -10.84 11.40 10.25
N VAL A 158 -11.66 10.61 10.94
CA VAL A 158 -13.03 10.26 10.53
C VAL A 158 -14.00 10.45 11.69
N ALA A 159 -15.28 10.58 11.39
CA ALA A 159 -16.31 10.68 12.42
C ALA A 159 -16.51 9.31 13.06
N LYS A 160 -16.27 9.22 14.37
CA LYS A 160 -16.56 8.01 15.14
C LYS A 160 -18.05 7.68 15.09
N LEU A 161 -18.37 6.40 14.94
CA LEU A 161 -19.73 5.91 15.08
C LEU A 161 -20.23 6.16 16.51
N ALA A 162 -21.47 6.62 16.65
CA ALA A 162 -22.03 7.02 17.95
C ALA A 162 -21.95 5.92 19.03
N ASN A 163 -21.99 4.65 18.63
CA ASN A 163 -21.95 3.48 19.51
C ASN A 163 -20.59 2.75 19.51
N ASP A 164 -19.53 3.35 18.95
CA ASP A 164 -18.17 2.78 18.99
C ASP A 164 -17.33 3.49 20.06
N ASP A 165 -17.21 2.87 21.23
CA ASP A 165 -16.46 3.38 22.38
C ASP A 165 -14.95 3.11 22.29
N TYR A 166 -14.50 2.38 21.26
CA TYR A 166 -13.09 2.08 21.07
C TYR A 166 -12.25 3.35 20.88
N GLN A 167 -11.17 3.48 21.65
CA GLN A 167 -10.36 4.71 21.68
C GLN A 167 -9.44 4.86 20.46
N GLY A 168 -9.16 3.75 19.77
CA GLY A 168 -8.24 3.71 18.64
C GLY A 168 -6.87 3.12 19.02
N SER A 169 -6.25 2.39 18.08
CA SER A 169 -4.97 1.69 18.28
C SER A 169 -3.75 2.48 17.80
N CYS A 170 -3.94 3.61 17.09
CA CYS A 170 -2.83 4.37 16.54
C CYS A 170 -2.10 5.14 17.65
N GLU A 171 -0.79 4.92 17.78
CA GLU A 171 0.05 5.55 18.82
C GLU A 171 0.12 7.08 18.72
N PHE A 172 -0.11 7.63 17.52
CA PHE A 172 -0.01 9.07 17.27
C PHE A 172 -1.35 9.80 17.43
N HIS A 173 -2.44 9.17 17.00
CA HIS A 173 -3.72 9.87 16.79
C HIS A 173 -4.90 9.21 17.52
N GLY A 174 -4.71 8.03 18.11
CA GLY A 174 -5.82 7.22 18.63
C GLY A 174 -6.76 6.80 17.50
N ALA A 175 -7.83 7.58 17.29
CA ALA A 175 -8.96 7.27 16.42
C ALA A 175 -8.87 7.86 14.99
N CYS A 176 -7.68 7.84 14.36
CA CYS A 176 -7.59 7.98 12.91
C CYS A 176 -8.08 6.69 12.21
N VAL A 177 -8.24 6.68 10.88
CA VAL A 177 -8.73 5.49 10.14
C VAL A 177 -7.93 4.24 10.50
N GLU A 178 -6.59 4.30 10.44
CA GLU A 178 -5.71 3.20 10.82
C GLU A 178 -6.02 2.68 12.22
N GLY A 179 -6.08 3.59 13.19
CA GLY A 179 -6.34 3.25 14.58
C GLY A 179 -7.73 2.64 14.80
N LEU A 180 -8.65 2.79 13.86
CA LEU A 180 -9.99 2.24 13.94
C LEU A 180 -10.14 0.92 13.19
N VAL A 181 -9.41 0.68 12.10
CA VAL A 181 -9.65 -0.46 11.18
C VAL A 181 -8.47 -1.40 10.94
N ASN A 182 -7.27 -1.09 11.45
CA ASN A 182 -6.16 -2.03 11.36
C ASN A 182 -6.49 -3.35 12.10
N ALA A 183 -5.77 -4.43 11.77
CA ALA A 183 -6.04 -5.76 12.31
C ALA A 183 -6.02 -5.79 13.85
N GLN A 184 -5.14 -4.99 14.47
CA GLN A 184 -5.07 -4.83 15.92
C GLN A 184 -6.34 -4.20 16.49
N ALA A 185 -6.85 -3.13 15.87
CA ALA A 185 -8.03 -2.41 16.31
C ALA A 185 -9.31 -3.26 16.21
N LEU A 186 -9.43 -4.03 15.12
CA LEU A 186 -10.57 -4.92 14.92
C LEU A 186 -10.52 -6.11 15.89
N ALA A 187 -9.34 -6.70 16.10
CA ALA A 187 -9.18 -7.83 17.02
C ALA A 187 -9.39 -7.40 18.48
N ALA A 188 -8.89 -6.23 18.87
CA ALA A 188 -9.07 -5.68 20.22
C ALA A 188 -10.55 -5.48 20.59
N ARG A 189 -11.37 -4.96 19.66
CA ARG A 189 -12.84 -4.84 19.87
C ARG A 189 -13.53 -6.18 20.12
N LYS A 190 -12.93 -7.28 19.67
CA LYS A 190 -13.44 -8.64 19.84
C LYS A 190 -12.70 -9.43 20.92
N GLN A 191 -11.75 -8.80 21.62
CA GLN A 191 -10.90 -9.42 22.64
C GLN A 191 -10.13 -10.63 22.08
N LEU A 192 -9.66 -10.52 20.84
CA LEU A 192 -8.90 -11.55 20.13
C LEU A 192 -7.46 -11.11 19.86
N ALA A 193 -6.58 -12.09 19.63
CA ALA A 193 -5.30 -11.80 18.98
C ALA A 193 -5.52 -11.45 17.49
N PRO A 194 -4.69 -10.59 16.87
CA PRO A 194 -4.84 -10.23 15.45
C PRO A 194 -4.86 -11.43 14.49
N ALA A 195 -4.08 -12.48 14.80
CA ALA A 195 -4.05 -13.70 14.00
C ALA A 195 -5.39 -14.46 14.00
N ASP A 196 -6.21 -14.27 15.03
CA ASP A 196 -7.52 -14.91 15.18
C ASP A 196 -8.65 -14.10 14.52
N LEU A 197 -8.38 -12.88 14.05
CA LEU A 197 -9.36 -12.07 13.34
C LEU A 197 -9.91 -12.80 12.09
N ALA A 198 -9.07 -13.65 11.47
CA ALA A 198 -9.43 -14.52 10.33
C ALA A 198 -10.44 -15.63 10.67
N LYS A 199 -10.69 -15.91 11.95
CA LYS A 199 -11.64 -16.94 12.41
C LYS A 199 -13.06 -16.42 12.58
N LEU A 200 -13.25 -15.10 12.66
CA LEU A 200 -14.58 -14.50 12.72
C LEU A 200 -15.37 -14.79 11.44
N SER A 201 -16.67 -15.00 11.59
CA SER A 201 -17.62 -15.19 10.49
C SER A 201 -17.83 -13.90 9.70
N ASP A 202 -18.21 -14.00 8.43
CA ASP A 202 -18.53 -12.83 7.59
C ASP A 202 -19.79 -12.08 8.06
N GLU A 203 -20.61 -12.70 8.91
CA GLU A 203 -21.79 -12.10 9.56
C GLU A 203 -21.47 -11.34 10.85
N ASP A 204 -20.22 -11.35 11.32
CA ASP A 204 -19.85 -10.61 12.54
C ASP A 204 -19.99 -9.10 12.33
N GLY A 205 -20.69 -8.42 13.25
CA GLY A 205 -20.97 -6.98 13.16
C GLY A 205 -19.71 -6.10 13.10
N ILE A 206 -18.53 -6.62 13.48
CA ILE A 206 -17.26 -5.91 13.36
C ILE A 206 -16.95 -5.46 11.92
N TRP A 207 -17.39 -6.23 10.91
CA TRP A 207 -17.14 -5.90 9.51
C TRP A 207 -17.96 -4.71 9.04
N SER A 208 -19.15 -4.50 9.60
CA SER A 208 -19.95 -3.31 9.34
C SER A 208 -19.29 -2.05 9.94
N ILE A 209 -18.70 -2.17 11.13
CA ILE A 209 -17.91 -1.09 11.75
C ILE A 209 -16.70 -0.75 10.88
N ALA A 210 -15.92 -1.77 10.49
CA ALA A 210 -14.76 -1.59 9.61
C ALA A 210 -15.15 -0.94 8.27
N ALA A 211 -16.20 -1.47 7.63
CA ALA A 211 -16.69 -0.97 6.36
C ALA A 211 -17.12 0.50 6.42
N ASN A 212 -17.74 0.94 7.51
CA ASN A 212 -18.13 2.34 7.67
C ASN A 212 -16.91 3.27 7.69
N TYR A 213 -15.89 2.97 8.48
CA TYR A 213 -14.69 3.81 8.55
C TYR A 213 -13.88 3.78 7.24
N ILE A 214 -13.80 2.62 6.59
CA ILE A 214 -13.17 2.50 5.26
C ILE A 214 -13.95 3.30 4.23
N ALA A 215 -15.29 3.27 4.28
CA ALA A 215 -16.13 4.05 3.39
C ALA A 215 -15.99 5.56 3.60
N GLN A 216 -15.83 6.03 4.85
CA GLN A 216 -15.50 7.42 5.16
C GLN A 216 -14.15 7.82 4.56
N LEU A 217 -13.13 6.95 4.64
CA LEU A 217 -11.85 7.19 3.97
C LEU A 217 -12.02 7.27 2.44
N CYS A 218 -12.80 6.36 1.84
CA CYS A 218 -13.07 6.38 0.40
C CYS A 218 -13.80 7.67 -0.03
N ALA A 219 -14.75 8.15 0.78
CA ALA A 219 -15.44 9.42 0.55
C ALA A 219 -14.47 10.60 0.61
N ASN A 220 -13.61 10.65 1.63
CA ASN A 220 -12.58 11.69 1.75
C ASN A 220 -11.61 11.69 0.56
N ILE A 221 -11.14 10.51 0.13
CA ILE A 221 -10.28 10.38 -1.07
C ILE A 221 -11.03 10.86 -2.31
N THR A 222 -12.29 10.48 -2.47
CA THR A 222 -13.11 10.89 -3.63
C THR A 222 -13.28 12.40 -3.67
N TYR A 223 -13.61 13.04 -2.54
CA TYR A 223 -13.82 14.49 -2.47
C TYR A 223 -12.54 15.30 -2.68
N LEU A 224 -11.39 14.80 -2.20
CA LEU A 224 -10.13 15.54 -2.23
C LEU A 224 -9.31 15.28 -3.49
N LEU A 225 -9.33 14.05 -3.99
CA LEU A 225 -8.41 13.57 -5.02
C LEU A 225 -9.12 13.16 -6.31
N SER A 226 -10.42 12.85 -6.24
CA SER A 226 -11.24 12.45 -7.39
C SER A 226 -10.56 11.42 -8.32
N PRO A 227 -10.02 10.29 -7.81
CA PRO A 227 -9.40 9.28 -8.66
C PRO A 227 -10.45 8.62 -9.56
N GLU A 228 -10.04 7.99 -10.66
CA GLU A 228 -10.98 7.23 -11.53
C GLU A 228 -11.44 5.89 -10.91
N LEU A 229 -10.69 5.40 -9.92
CA LEU A 229 -11.02 4.24 -9.10
C LEU A 229 -10.22 4.21 -7.78
N ILE A 230 -10.77 3.54 -6.79
CA ILE A 230 -10.13 3.22 -5.51
C ILE A 230 -9.96 1.69 -5.46
N ILE A 231 -8.73 1.24 -5.27
CA ILE A 231 -8.37 -0.17 -5.17
C ILE A 231 -8.08 -0.50 -3.71
N ILE A 232 -8.72 -1.54 -3.17
CA ILE A 232 -8.56 -1.97 -1.79
C ILE A 232 -7.85 -3.32 -1.76
N GLY A 233 -6.75 -3.38 -1.02
CA GLY A 233 -5.93 -4.57 -0.80
C GLY A 233 -5.52 -4.75 0.67
N GLY A 234 -4.61 -5.69 0.92
CA GLY A 234 -4.15 -6.03 2.26
C GLY A 234 -4.87 -7.24 2.87
N GLY A 235 -4.48 -7.58 4.10
CA GLY A 235 -4.95 -8.80 4.78
C GLY A 235 -6.40 -8.73 5.25
N VAL A 236 -6.85 -7.57 5.76
CA VAL A 236 -8.22 -7.39 6.27
C VAL A 236 -9.26 -7.47 5.14
N PRO A 237 -9.07 -6.85 3.96
CA PRO A 237 -10.06 -6.87 2.89
C PRO A 237 -10.15 -8.19 2.12
N LYS A 238 -9.42 -9.24 2.53
CA LYS A 238 -9.62 -10.61 2.01
C LYS A 238 -10.98 -11.20 2.40
N ARG A 239 -11.71 -10.56 3.33
CA ARG A 239 -13.06 -10.94 3.71
C ARG A 239 -14.06 -10.63 2.59
N LYS A 240 -14.86 -11.63 2.22
CA LYS A 240 -15.80 -11.51 1.10
C LYS A 240 -16.89 -10.48 1.38
N CYS A 241 -17.30 -10.36 2.65
CA CYS A 241 -18.32 -9.40 3.08
C CYS A 241 -17.88 -7.93 3.00
N LEU A 242 -16.57 -7.66 3.14
CA LEU A 242 -16.12 -6.30 3.47
C LEU A 242 -16.29 -5.33 2.30
N LEU A 243 -15.85 -5.70 1.10
CA LEU A 243 -15.91 -4.79 -0.05
C LEU A 243 -17.35 -4.41 -0.44
N PRO A 244 -18.31 -5.36 -0.51
CA PRO A 244 -19.73 -5.01 -0.68
C PRO A 244 -20.26 -4.05 0.39
N LEU A 245 -19.91 -4.26 1.66
CA LEU A 245 -20.32 -3.36 2.75
C LEU A 245 -19.69 -1.97 2.60
N VAL A 246 -18.42 -1.87 2.23
CA VAL A 246 -17.73 -0.59 1.99
C VAL A 246 -18.43 0.19 0.90
N ARG A 247 -18.77 -0.45 -0.23
CA ARG A 247 -19.49 0.19 -1.35
C ARG A 247 -20.84 0.72 -0.91
N GLN A 248 -21.62 -0.08 -0.19
CA GLN A 248 -22.91 0.32 0.36
C GLN A 248 -22.76 1.54 1.29
N LYS A 249 -21.85 1.47 2.27
CA LYS A 249 -21.61 2.58 3.21
C LYS A 249 -21.08 3.82 2.53
N PHE A 250 -20.26 3.68 1.50
CA PHE A 250 -19.78 4.81 0.71
C PHE A 250 -20.95 5.51 0.03
N GLN A 251 -21.85 4.77 -0.63
CA GLN A 251 -23.04 5.34 -1.27
C GLN A 251 -23.98 6.02 -0.26
N GLU A 252 -24.16 5.44 0.94
CA GLU A 252 -24.90 6.07 2.05
C GLU A 252 -24.25 7.39 2.49
N ILE A 253 -22.92 7.44 2.60
CA ILE A 253 -22.16 8.62 3.03
C ILE A 253 -22.21 9.74 1.99
N VAL A 254 -22.03 9.42 0.71
CA VAL A 254 -22.08 10.44 -0.36
C VAL A 254 -23.50 10.94 -0.61
N ASN A 255 -24.51 10.17 -0.21
CA ASN A 255 -25.92 10.58 -0.13
C ASN A 255 -26.43 11.34 -1.38
N GLY A 256 -26.05 10.86 -2.57
CA GLY A 256 -26.46 11.44 -3.85
C GLY A 256 -25.80 12.78 -4.21
N TYR A 257 -24.85 13.30 -3.42
CA TYR A 257 -24.12 14.53 -3.73
C TYR A 257 -23.25 14.40 -4.99
N LEU A 258 -22.65 13.22 -5.19
CA LEU A 258 -21.82 12.92 -6.36
C LEU A 258 -22.70 12.38 -7.50
N ASP A 259 -22.98 13.24 -8.48
CA ASP A 259 -23.75 12.88 -9.68
C ASP A 259 -22.85 12.32 -10.79
N VAL A 260 -22.38 11.09 -10.58
CA VAL A 260 -21.53 10.36 -11.53
C VAL A 260 -22.03 8.93 -11.67
N ASP A 261 -22.31 8.48 -12.90
CA ASP A 261 -22.86 7.13 -13.17
C ASP A 261 -22.04 6.01 -12.55
N LYS A 262 -20.71 6.14 -12.58
CA LYS A 262 -19.79 5.17 -11.95
C LYS A 262 -20.00 5.04 -10.44
N ILE A 263 -20.38 6.12 -9.76
CA ILE A 263 -20.64 6.13 -8.32
C ILE A 263 -22.08 5.68 -8.02
N LYS A 264 -23.05 6.06 -8.86
CA LYS A 264 -24.48 5.73 -8.66
C LYS A 264 -24.81 4.29 -9.00
N TYR A 265 -24.31 3.79 -10.13
CA TYR A 265 -24.79 2.55 -10.77
C TYR A 265 -23.70 1.50 -10.93
N HIS A 266 -22.42 1.91 -10.99
CA HIS A 266 -21.27 1.00 -11.23
C HIS A 266 -20.24 1.08 -10.11
N ILE A 267 -20.71 1.13 -8.86
CA ILE A 267 -19.84 1.31 -7.67
C ILE A 267 -18.81 0.18 -7.52
N ASP A 268 -19.12 -0.99 -8.09
CA ASP A 268 -18.24 -2.15 -8.14
C ASP A 268 -17.10 -2.03 -9.16
N GLU A 269 -17.19 -1.08 -10.08
CA GLU A 269 -16.09 -0.67 -10.97
C GLU A 269 -15.30 0.53 -10.43
N TYR A 270 -15.86 1.26 -9.45
CA TYR A 270 -15.19 2.40 -8.82
C TYR A 270 -14.37 2.00 -7.59
N ILE A 271 -14.94 1.23 -6.67
CA ILE A 271 -14.23 0.71 -5.49
C ILE A 271 -14.00 -0.79 -5.71
N VAL A 272 -12.77 -1.18 -6.04
CA VAL A 272 -12.42 -2.53 -6.51
C VAL A 272 -11.45 -3.23 -5.56
N SER A 273 -11.33 -4.56 -5.67
CA SER A 273 -10.19 -5.30 -5.08
C SER A 273 -8.97 -5.21 -5.98
N SER A 274 -7.78 -5.34 -5.40
CA SER A 274 -6.54 -5.55 -6.16
C SER A 274 -6.67 -6.70 -7.16
N ALA A 275 -6.33 -6.47 -8.43
CA ALA A 275 -6.40 -7.50 -9.47
C ALA A 275 -5.26 -8.53 -9.34
N PHE A 276 -4.17 -8.15 -8.69
CA PHE A 276 -2.99 -8.99 -8.52
C PHE A 276 -2.89 -9.66 -7.14
N GLY A 277 -3.81 -9.34 -6.22
CA GLY A 277 -3.86 -9.91 -4.88
C GLY A 277 -2.53 -9.76 -4.14
N ASP A 278 -2.05 -10.84 -3.52
CA ASP A 278 -0.81 -10.81 -2.71
C ASP A 278 0.48 -10.56 -3.52
N ARG A 279 0.41 -10.54 -4.85
CA ARG A 279 1.57 -10.28 -5.71
C ARG A 279 1.77 -8.80 -6.03
N ILE A 280 0.79 -7.94 -5.72
CA ILE A 280 0.81 -6.54 -6.16
C ILE A 280 2.02 -5.75 -5.63
N GLY A 281 2.47 -6.03 -4.41
CA GLY A 281 3.67 -5.39 -3.84
C GLY A 281 4.93 -5.72 -4.63
N MET A 282 5.17 -6.99 -4.95
CA MET A 282 6.29 -7.43 -5.80
C MET A 282 6.22 -6.84 -7.23
N ILE A 283 5.02 -6.84 -7.84
CA ILE A 283 4.81 -6.27 -9.19
C ILE A 283 5.08 -4.76 -9.17
N GLY A 284 4.56 -4.05 -8.16
CA GLY A 284 4.81 -2.63 -7.94
C GLY A 284 6.30 -2.33 -7.77
N ALA A 285 7.01 -3.10 -6.94
CA ALA A 285 8.45 -2.96 -6.77
C ALA A 285 9.21 -3.19 -8.09
N CYS A 286 8.86 -4.22 -8.87
CA CYS A 286 9.47 -4.45 -10.18
C CYS A 286 9.15 -3.32 -11.18
N GLU A 287 7.97 -2.72 -11.12
CA GLU A 287 7.61 -1.56 -11.95
C GLU A 287 8.50 -0.35 -11.64
N LEU A 288 8.79 -0.09 -10.36
CA LEU A 288 9.72 0.99 -9.98
C LEU A 288 11.11 0.77 -10.58
N GLY A 289 11.62 -0.47 -10.55
CA GLY A 289 12.91 -0.82 -11.13
C GLY A 289 12.93 -0.65 -12.64
N LYS A 290 11.87 -1.08 -13.32
CA LYS A 290 11.70 -0.87 -14.77
C LYS A 290 11.69 0.61 -15.14
N ARG A 291 10.94 1.45 -14.42
CA ARG A 291 10.90 2.90 -14.66
C ARG A 291 12.27 3.57 -14.44
N ALA A 292 13.03 3.11 -13.44
CA ALA A 292 14.39 3.60 -13.22
C ALA A 292 15.32 3.24 -14.40
N LEU A 293 15.22 2.01 -14.92
CA LEU A 293 15.97 1.59 -16.10
C LEU A 293 15.58 2.38 -17.37
N ASP A 294 14.28 2.58 -17.60
CA ASP A 294 13.77 3.35 -18.73
C ASP A 294 14.21 4.83 -18.66
N THR A 295 14.39 5.38 -17.46
CA THR A 295 14.90 6.74 -17.27
C THR A 295 16.39 6.81 -17.54
N ALA A 296 17.17 5.86 -17.02
CA ALA A 296 18.61 5.80 -17.19
C ALA A 296 19.04 5.57 -18.65
N THR A 297 18.22 4.89 -19.46
CA THR A 297 18.49 4.63 -20.88
C THR A 297 18.14 5.80 -21.81
N ARG A 298 17.37 6.79 -21.34
CA ARG A 298 17.00 8.00 -22.10
C ARG A 298 17.97 9.17 -21.89
N GLN A 299 18.86 9.08 -20.92
CA GLN A 299 19.91 10.07 -20.61
C GLN A 299 21.21 9.70 -21.33
#